data_AF-A0A9Q2S4K1-F1
#
_entry.id   AF-A0A9Q2S4K1-F1
#
_cell.length_a   1.000
_cell.length_b   1.000
_cell.length_c   1.000
_cell.angle_alpha   90.00
_cell.angle_beta   90.00
_cell.angle_gamma   90.00
#
_symmetry.space_group_name_H-M   'P 1'
#
loop_
_entity.id
_entity.type
_entity.pdbx_description
1 polymer ?
#
loop_
_entity_poly.entity_id
_entity_poly.type
_entity_poly.pdbx_seq_one_letter_code
_entity_poly.pdbx_strand_id
1 'polypeptide(L)'
;MFSRYKKAAVEVAPAAKAPVAKVEAPANSPGPAKALRKVLPTKAAVAESADRDKKRKERLSEIKLELHRALLDNLNLAALDQATEAQLKEEISAITTESLQERGMVLNREERMALNQELYDEVKGLGPLETLLKDETISDILVNGPHKIFVERSGKLQLSDVTFKDEKHLMRIIDKIVSAVGRRVDESNPYVDARLQDGSRFNAMVPPIAVDGSLVSIRKFKTDKLSIDDLVNFGAFTEEMAVYLQAAVATRLNIIVSGGTGSGKTTTLNALSSFIDDSERILTIEDTAELQLQQTHVGRMESRPPNVEGKGAVTPRDCLKNALRMRPDRIIVGETRGEEVIDMLQAMNTGHDGSMTTIHANSARDGVSRLENMIAMAGIEMPLKAMRSQISSAVNLIVQASRLQDGSRRMTSITEITGMEGEVISMQELFRFQRVGLTPENKIIGHFTATGVRSNYAERFKMWGYDLPPSIYEPFNGNH
;
A
#
# COMPACT_ATOMS: atom_id res chain seq x y z
N MET A 1 -1.94 -20.44 -6.64
CA MET A 1 -1.69 -21.90 -6.81
C MET A 1 -2.27 -22.77 -5.66
N PHE A 2 -3.30 -22.34 -4.93
CA PHE A 2 -3.68 -22.94 -3.64
C PHE A 2 -4.82 -23.98 -3.68
N SER A 3 -5.30 -24.39 -4.86
CA SER A 3 -6.44 -25.31 -4.96
C SER A 3 -6.11 -26.76 -4.58
N ARG A 4 -4.83 -27.13 -4.46
CA ARG A 4 -4.40 -28.51 -4.14
C ARG A 4 -4.75 -28.96 -2.72
N TYR A 5 -5.15 -28.03 -1.84
CA TYR A 5 -5.53 -28.32 -0.45
C TYR A 5 -7.06 -28.22 -0.20
N LYS A 6 -7.87 -27.93 -1.22
CA LYS A 6 -9.35 -28.00 -1.14
C LYS A 6 -9.83 -29.34 -1.72
N LYS A 7 -10.70 -30.06 -1.00
CA LYS A 7 -11.34 -31.29 -1.47
C LYS A 7 -12.28 -30.98 -2.65
N ALA A 8 -12.21 -31.78 -3.72
CA ALA A 8 -13.01 -31.60 -4.93
C ALA A 8 -14.50 -31.93 -4.71
N ALA A 9 -15.39 -31.06 -5.21
CA ALA A 9 -16.83 -31.31 -5.32
C ALA A 9 -17.12 -32.15 -6.57
N VAL A 10 -18.10 -33.06 -6.45
CA VAL A 10 -18.53 -34.00 -7.50
C VAL A 10 -19.41 -33.27 -8.51
N GLU A 11 -19.02 -33.27 -9.79
CA GLU A 11 -19.84 -32.81 -10.91
C GLU A 11 -20.15 -33.93 -11.90
N VAL A 12 -21.40 -33.93 -12.37
CA VAL A 12 -22.04 -34.93 -13.24
C VAL A 12 -21.86 -34.53 -14.70
N ALA A 13 -21.41 -35.47 -15.53
CA ALA A 13 -21.14 -35.29 -16.96
C ALA A 13 -22.42 -35.25 -17.84
N PRO A 14 -22.30 -34.71 -19.07
CA PRO A 14 -22.87 -35.45 -20.20
C PRO A 14 -21.99 -35.56 -21.47
N ALA A 15 -22.00 -36.79 -21.98
CA ALA A 15 -22.03 -37.31 -23.37
C ALA A 15 -21.32 -36.61 -24.55
N ALA A 16 -20.53 -37.46 -25.24
CA ALA A 16 -19.77 -37.24 -26.47
C ALA A 16 -20.57 -37.34 -27.79
N LYS A 17 -20.02 -36.78 -28.88
CA LYS A 17 -20.21 -37.26 -30.26
C LYS A 17 -18.91 -37.19 -31.08
N ALA A 18 -18.74 -38.20 -31.92
CA ALA A 18 -17.54 -38.61 -32.66
C ALA A 18 -17.44 -38.01 -34.09
N PRO A 19 -16.34 -38.24 -34.85
CA PRO A 19 -15.87 -37.41 -35.98
C PRO A 19 -16.16 -37.99 -37.38
N VAL A 20 -15.93 -37.20 -38.44
CA VAL A 20 -15.95 -37.68 -39.85
C VAL A 20 -14.73 -37.14 -40.64
N ALA A 21 -14.25 -38.01 -41.53
CA ALA A 21 -12.92 -38.06 -42.15
C ALA A 21 -12.72 -37.29 -43.47
N LYS A 22 -11.44 -37.24 -43.88
CA LYS A 22 -10.83 -36.71 -45.12
C LYS A 22 -11.19 -37.47 -46.40
N VAL A 23 -11.13 -36.81 -47.58
CA VAL A 23 -10.77 -37.42 -48.89
C VAL A 23 -9.98 -36.41 -49.76
N GLU A 24 -9.16 -36.97 -50.64
CA GLU A 24 -7.95 -36.51 -51.36
C GLU A 24 -8.14 -35.65 -52.65
N ALA A 25 -6.98 -35.18 -53.14
CA ALA A 25 -6.71 -34.48 -54.39
C ALA A 25 -6.72 -35.37 -55.66
N PRO A 26 -6.53 -34.77 -56.85
CA PRO A 26 -5.43 -35.27 -57.71
C PRO A 26 -4.62 -34.18 -58.44
N ALA A 27 -3.49 -34.63 -58.98
CA ALA A 27 -2.35 -33.88 -59.53
C ALA A 27 -2.41 -33.66 -61.05
N ASN A 28 -1.66 -32.65 -61.56
CA ASN A 28 -0.73 -32.82 -62.69
C ASN A 28 0.15 -31.57 -62.97
N SER A 29 1.43 -31.83 -63.29
CA SER A 29 2.45 -30.91 -63.84
C SER A 29 2.83 -31.42 -65.25
N PRO A 30 3.48 -30.66 -66.18
CA PRO A 30 4.94 -30.38 -66.07
C PRO A 30 5.54 -29.13 -66.79
N GLY A 31 6.69 -28.64 -66.27
CA GLY A 31 7.85 -28.11 -67.06
C GLY A 31 8.05 -26.58 -67.21
N PRO A 32 9.27 -26.09 -67.58
CA PRO A 32 10.46 -26.00 -66.71
C PRO A 32 11.22 -24.64 -66.68
N ALA A 33 11.97 -24.45 -65.58
CA ALA A 33 13.26 -23.74 -65.37
C ALA A 33 13.50 -22.26 -65.79
N LYS A 34 13.79 -21.39 -64.80
CA LYS A 34 15.04 -20.60 -64.68
C LYS A 34 15.19 -19.91 -63.32
N ALA A 35 16.41 -19.91 -62.81
CA ALA A 35 16.82 -19.49 -61.46
C ALA A 35 16.75 -17.97 -61.23
N LEU A 36 16.28 -17.56 -60.04
CA LEU A 36 16.37 -16.18 -59.53
C LEU A 36 16.80 -16.15 -58.05
N ARG A 37 17.64 -15.15 -57.76
CA ARG A 37 18.37 -14.82 -56.52
C ARG A 37 17.56 -14.92 -55.21
N LYS A 38 18.25 -15.36 -54.15
CA LYS A 38 17.89 -15.17 -52.74
C LYS A 38 17.65 -13.69 -52.43
N VAL A 39 16.48 -13.37 -51.86
CA VAL A 39 16.21 -12.12 -51.12
C VAL A 39 15.86 -12.51 -49.68
N LEU A 40 16.64 -12.02 -48.72
CA LEU A 40 16.35 -12.11 -47.29
C LEU A 40 15.18 -11.18 -46.94
N PRO A 41 14.19 -11.59 -46.12
CA PRO A 41 13.17 -10.67 -45.62
C PRO A 41 13.74 -9.77 -44.53
N THR A 42 13.61 -8.46 -44.73
CA THR A 42 13.97 -7.37 -43.83
C THR A 42 13.13 -7.38 -42.54
N LYS A 43 13.79 -7.63 -41.41
CA LYS A 43 13.31 -7.31 -40.05
C LYS A 43 13.99 -6.02 -39.59
N ALA A 44 13.44 -4.86 -39.97
CA ALA A 44 13.85 -3.56 -39.41
C ALA A 44 12.81 -2.49 -39.81
N ALA A 45 11.79 -2.28 -38.97
CA ALA A 45 10.90 -1.13 -39.07
C ALA A 45 10.09 -0.88 -37.78
N VAL A 46 9.76 -1.92 -37.01
CA VAL A 46 8.87 -1.79 -35.84
C VAL A 46 9.61 -1.43 -34.55
N ALA A 47 10.89 -1.79 -34.41
CA ALA A 47 11.68 -1.50 -33.20
C ALA A 47 12.19 -0.04 -33.13
N GLU A 48 12.35 0.64 -34.27
CA GLU A 48 12.85 2.02 -34.30
C GLU A 48 11.77 3.08 -34.02
N SER A 49 10.49 2.80 -34.29
CA SER A 49 9.40 3.76 -34.05
C SER A 49 9.09 3.89 -32.55
N ALA A 50 9.05 2.77 -31.83
CA ALA A 50 8.79 2.74 -30.39
C ALA A 50 9.89 3.47 -29.58
N ASP A 51 11.15 3.39 -30.02
CA ASP A 51 12.28 4.05 -29.35
C ASP A 51 12.33 5.58 -29.62
N ARG A 52 11.83 6.02 -30.79
CA ARG A 52 11.66 7.45 -31.11
C ARG A 52 10.53 8.10 -30.33
N ASP A 53 9.39 7.41 -30.20
CA ASP A 53 8.24 7.93 -29.46
C ASP A 53 8.53 8.06 -27.97
N LYS A 54 9.30 7.11 -27.41
CA LYS A 54 9.77 7.17 -26.02
C LYS A 54 10.72 8.36 -25.78
N LYS A 55 11.75 8.53 -26.62
CA LYS A 55 12.67 9.68 -26.54
C LYS A 55 11.97 11.03 -26.74
N ARG A 56 10.90 11.05 -27.55
CA ARG A 56 10.08 12.25 -27.77
C ARG A 56 9.25 12.59 -26.54
N LYS A 57 8.65 11.60 -25.86
CA LYS A 57 7.97 11.78 -24.57
C LYS A 57 8.91 12.26 -23.47
N GLU A 58 10.11 11.70 -23.39
CA GLU A 58 11.13 12.11 -22.41
C GLU A 58 11.53 13.59 -22.60
N ARG A 59 11.81 14.00 -23.84
CA ARG A 59 12.07 15.42 -24.16
C ARG A 59 10.91 16.34 -23.81
N LEU A 60 9.67 15.96 -24.14
CA LEU A 60 8.48 16.74 -23.79
C LEU A 60 8.35 16.93 -22.28
N SER A 61 8.68 15.90 -21.48
CA SER A 61 8.65 15.98 -20.02
C SER A 61 9.71 16.91 -19.45
N GLU A 62 10.94 16.89 -19.99
CA GLU A 62 12.01 17.83 -19.60
C GLU A 62 11.62 19.28 -19.90
N ILE A 63 11.11 19.52 -21.11
CA ILE A 63 10.67 20.85 -21.56
C ILE A 63 9.53 21.36 -20.69
N LYS A 64 8.63 20.47 -20.25
CA LYS A 64 7.51 20.82 -19.39
C LYS A 64 8.00 21.35 -18.03
N LEU A 65 8.97 20.68 -17.41
CA LEU A 65 9.57 21.14 -16.15
C LEU A 65 10.19 22.53 -16.29
N GLU A 66 10.86 22.79 -17.42
CA GLU A 66 11.48 24.08 -17.68
C GLU A 66 10.48 25.19 -18.02
N LEU A 67 9.45 24.88 -18.81
CA LEU A 67 8.33 25.80 -19.09
C LEU A 67 7.57 26.14 -17.82
N HIS A 68 7.37 25.15 -16.95
CA HIS A 68 6.76 25.38 -15.64
C HIS A 68 7.59 26.37 -14.82
N ARG A 69 8.92 26.24 -14.82
CA ARG A 69 9.82 27.18 -14.16
C ARG A 69 9.74 28.59 -14.76
N ALA A 70 9.78 28.71 -16.09
CA ALA A 70 9.65 29.99 -16.78
C ALA A 70 8.28 30.67 -16.54
N LEU A 71 7.21 29.87 -16.49
CA LEU A 71 5.88 30.34 -16.11
C LEU A 71 5.86 30.85 -14.68
N LEU A 72 6.43 30.11 -13.73
CA LEU A 72 6.50 30.55 -12.34
C LEU A 72 7.28 31.85 -12.20
N ASP A 73 8.40 32.02 -12.89
CA ASP A 73 9.20 33.24 -12.81
C ASP A 73 8.44 34.47 -13.35
N ASN A 74 7.76 34.31 -14.48
CA ASN A 74 7.09 35.41 -15.20
C ASN A 74 5.65 35.70 -14.73
N LEU A 75 4.92 34.73 -14.18
CA LEU A 75 3.56 34.95 -13.68
C LEU A 75 3.57 35.73 -12.36
N ASN A 76 2.74 36.78 -12.31
CA ASN A 76 2.40 37.43 -11.06
C ASN A 76 1.40 36.58 -10.27
N LEU A 77 1.96 35.74 -9.41
CA LEU A 77 1.21 34.82 -8.55
C LEU A 77 0.11 35.51 -7.72
N ALA A 78 0.27 36.78 -7.34
CA ALA A 78 -0.73 37.52 -6.56
C ALA A 78 -1.99 37.88 -7.37
N ALA A 79 -1.90 37.91 -8.70
CA ALA A 79 -3.03 38.19 -9.59
C ALA A 79 -3.84 36.93 -9.95
N LEU A 80 -3.31 35.73 -9.68
CA LEU A 80 -3.94 34.45 -10.06
C LEU A 80 -5.31 34.22 -9.40
N ASP A 81 -5.50 34.69 -8.17
CA ASP A 81 -6.76 34.47 -7.43
C ASP A 81 -7.90 35.37 -7.93
N GLN A 82 -7.58 36.45 -8.65
CA GLN A 82 -8.57 37.38 -9.23
C GLN A 82 -8.66 37.27 -10.76
N ALA A 83 -7.71 36.59 -11.40
CA ALA A 83 -7.68 36.42 -12.84
C ALA A 83 -8.81 35.50 -13.31
N THR A 84 -9.51 35.90 -14.36
CA THR A 84 -10.47 35.03 -15.04
C THR A 84 -9.74 33.90 -15.77
N GLU A 85 -10.41 32.77 -15.96
CA GLU A 85 -9.85 31.62 -16.68
C GLU A 85 -9.33 31.99 -18.09
N ALA A 86 -10.02 32.91 -18.77
CA ALA A 86 -9.59 33.39 -20.09
C ALA A 86 -8.25 34.14 -20.04
N GLN A 87 -8.08 35.06 -19.08
CA GLN A 87 -6.85 35.84 -18.91
C GLN A 87 -5.66 34.94 -18.59
N LEU A 88 -5.86 33.99 -17.68
CA LEU A 88 -4.86 33.01 -17.28
C LEU A 88 -4.38 32.14 -18.46
N LYS A 89 -5.31 31.64 -19.28
CA LYS A 89 -4.97 30.84 -20.47
C LYS A 89 -4.23 31.66 -21.52
N GLU A 90 -4.58 32.94 -21.68
CA GLU A 90 -3.93 33.84 -22.62
C GLU A 90 -2.48 34.15 -22.21
N GLU A 91 -2.25 34.43 -20.93
CA GLU A 91 -0.92 34.72 -20.37
C GLU A 91 -0.01 33.49 -20.39
N ILE A 92 -0.54 32.31 -20.01
CA ILE A 92 0.18 31.03 -20.13
C ILE A 92 0.56 30.75 -21.59
N SER A 93 -0.37 30.99 -22.53
CA SER A 93 -0.10 30.79 -23.95
C SER A 93 0.98 31.76 -24.44
N ALA A 94 0.98 33.02 -24.01
CA ALA A 94 2.00 34.01 -24.38
C ALA A 94 3.40 33.58 -23.93
N ILE A 95 3.56 33.25 -22.64
CA ILE A 95 4.85 32.82 -22.06
C ILE A 95 5.33 31.52 -22.71
N THR A 96 4.42 30.57 -22.93
CA THR A 96 4.76 29.29 -23.59
C THR A 96 5.23 29.52 -25.04
N THR A 97 4.64 30.49 -25.74
CA THR A 97 5.03 30.83 -27.12
C THR A 97 6.45 31.38 -27.18
N GLU A 98 6.76 32.33 -26.30
CA GLU A 98 8.06 32.99 -26.22
C GLU A 98 9.16 31.98 -25.86
N SER A 99 8.93 31.17 -24.80
CA SER A 99 9.87 30.13 -24.38
C SER A 99 10.13 29.06 -25.45
N LEU A 100 9.11 28.65 -26.22
CA LEU A 100 9.28 27.70 -27.32
C LEU A 100 10.08 28.30 -28.49
N GLN A 101 9.87 29.60 -28.77
CA GLN A 101 10.59 30.32 -29.83
C GLN A 101 12.08 30.49 -29.51
N GLU A 102 12.41 30.92 -28.29
CA GLU A 102 13.81 31.08 -27.86
C GLU A 102 14.62 29.79 -27.98
N ARG A 103 13.95 28.64 -27.81
CA ARG A 103 14.56 27.31 -27.82
C ARG A 103 14.51 26.63 -29.19
N GLY A 104 13.95 27.27 -30.20
CA GLY A 104 13.85 26.74 -31.56
C GLY A 104 12.98 25.48 -31.67
N MET A 105 12.02 25.30 -30.75
CA MET A 105 11.14 24.13 -30.75
C MET A 105 9.80 24.42 -31.40
N VAL A 106 9.42 23.53 -32.31
CA VAL A 106 8.16 23.62 -33.05
C VAL A 106 7.28 22.45 -32.62
N LEU A 107 6.21 22.79 -31.89
CA LEU A 107 5.12 21.88 -31.59
C LEU A 107 4.02 22.03 -32.62
N ASN A 108 3.30 20.94 -32.91
CA ASN A 108 2.09 21.05 -33.72
C ASN A 108 0.95 21.70 -32.91
N ARG A 109 -0.17 22.02 -33.58
CA ARG A 109 -1.29 22.73 -32.94
C ARG A 109 -1.91 21.95 -31.78
N GLU A 110 -2.06 20.64 -31.92
CA GLU A 110 -2.65 19.77 -30.89
C GLU A 110 -1.72 19.66 -29.67
N GLU A 111 -0.43 19.44 -29.89
CA GLU A 111 0.61 19.37 -28.86
C GLU A 111 0.69 20.66 -28.05
N ARG A 112 0.59 21.82 -28.73
CA ARG A 112 0.62 23.12 -28.07
C ARG A 112 -0.64 23.40 -27.26
N MET A 113 -1.82 23.00 -27.76
CA MET A 113 -3.06 23.11 -26.99
C MET A 113 -3.03 22.20 -25.76
N ALA A 114 -2.55 20.95 -25.91
CA ALA A 114 -2.39 20.02 -24.80
C ALA A 114 -1.41 20.57 -23.76
N LEU A 115 -0.25 21.09 -24.18
CA LEU A 115 0.75 21.69 -23.30
C LEU A 115 0.20 22.91 -22.54
N ASN A 116 -0.47 23.84 -23.22
CA ASN A 116 -1.08 25.00 -22.58
C ASN A 116 -2.17 24.62 -21.57
N GLN A 117 -2.99 23.61 -21.90
CA GLN A 117 -4.03 23.12 -20.99
C GLN A 117 -3.40 22.43 -19.78
N GLU A 118 -2.36 21.61 -19.97
CA GLU A 118 -1.63 21.00 -18.86
C GLU A 118 -0.95 22.03 -17.96
N LEU A 119 -0.34 23.08 -18.52
CA LEU A 119 0.27 24.18 -17.76
C LEU A 119 -0.79 25.01 -17.02
N TYR A 120 -1.94 25.24 -17.63
CA TYR A 120 -3.09 25.87 -16.97
C TYR A 120 -3.59 25.03 -15.80
N ASP A 121 -3.75 23.73 -15.99
CA ASP A 121 -4.17 22.81 -14.94
C ASP A 121 -3.14 22.75 -13.82
N GLU A 122 -1.84 22.83 -14.13
CA GLU A 122 -0.78 22.87 -13.12
C GLU A 122 -0.81 24.18 -12.31
N VAL A 123 -0.94 25.34 -12.97
CA VAL A 123 -1.05 26.65 -12.31
C VAL A 123 -2.34 26.76 -11.48
N LYS A 124 -3.46 26.24 -12.00
CA LYS A 124 -4.75 26.19 -11.32
C LYS A 124 -4.94 24.93 -10.48
N GLY A 125 -3.92 24.09 -10.33
CA GLY A 125 -4.00 22.78 -9.71
C GLY A 125 -3.31 22.77 -8.35
N LEU A 126 -2.59 21.68 -8.07
CA LEU A 126 -1.71 21.58 -6.91
C LEU A 126 -0.29 22.11 -7.19
N GLY A 127 -0.10 22.85 -8.28
CA GLY A 127 1.19 23.42 -8.67
C GLY A 127 2.24 22.33 -8.92
N PRO A 128 3.49 22.54 -8.49
CA PRO A 128 4.59 21.60 -8.69
C PRO A 128 4.32 20.19 -8.12
N LEU A 129 3.40 20.06 -7.15
CA LEU A 129 3.04 18.77 -6.55
C LEU A 129 2.32 17.86 -7.54
N GLU A 130 1.59 18.38 -8.53
CA GLU A 130 0.86 17.52 -9.48
C GLU A 130 1.78 16.58 -10.24
N THR A 131 2.93 17.08 -10.68
CA THR A 131 3.92 16.30 -11.41
C THR A 131 4.44 15.14 -10.55
N LEU A 132 4.65 15.37 -9.25
CA LEU A 132 5.07 14.34 -8.30
C LEU A 132 3.93 13.37 -7.92
N LEU A 133 2.71 13.86 -7.80
CA LEU A 133 1.52 13.06 -7.50
C LEU A 133 1.16 12.12 -8.65
N LYS A 134 1.36 12.54 -9.91
CA LYS A 134 1.11 11.71 -11.10
C LYS A 134 2.16 10.60 -11.31
N ASP A 135 3.36 10.73 -10.75
CA ASP A 135 4.43 9.74 -10.91
C ASP A 135 4.24 8.52 -9.99
N GLU A 136 3.72 7.42 -10.52
CA GLU A 136 3.41 6.17 -9.80
C GLU A 136 4.61 5.54 -9.07
N THR A 137 5.84 5.86 -9.46
CA THR A 137 7.03 5.29 -8.82
C THR A 137 7.40 5.98 -7.49
N ILE A 138 6.80 7.14 -7.22
CA ILE A 138 6.95 7.89 -5.95
C ILE A 138 5.95 7.35 -4.92
N SER A 139 6.41 7.07 -3.70
CA SER A 139 5.53 6.70 -2.56
C SER A 139 5.27 7.84 -1.58
N ASP A 140 6.28 8.68 -1.33
CA ASP A 140 6.21 9.77 -0.35
C ASP A 140 6.84 11.03 -0.95
N ILE A 141 6.26 12.19 -0.66
CA ILE A 141 6.74 13.52 -1.07
C ILE A 141 6.94 14.34 0.21
N LEU A 142 8.15 14.83 0.47
CA LEU A 142 8.49 15.64 1.64
C LEU A 142 9.01 17.01 1.18
N VAL A 143 8.32 18.08 1.54
CA VAL A 143 8.69 19.46 1.22
C VAL A 143 9.25 20.11 2.48
N ASN A 144 10.50 20.55 2.42
CA ASN A 144 11.18 21.28 3.49
C ASN A 144 11.43 22.72 3.03
N GLY A 145 10.37 23.54 3.01
CA GLY A 145 10.37 24.85 2.37
C GLY A 145 10.31 24.77 0.83
N PRO A 146 10.27 25.93 0.15
CA PRO A 146 9.90 26.01 -1.27
C PRO A 146 10.93 25.36 -2.22
N HIS A 147 12.19 25.25 -1.82
CA HIS A 147 13.28 24.84 -2.72
C HIS A 147 13.88 23.46 -2.41
N LYS A 148 13.45 22.79 -1.34
CA LYS A 148 13.98 21.47 -0.96
C LYS A 148 12.85 20.45 -0.90
N ILE A 149 12.60 19.77 -2.01
CA ILE A 149 11.59 18.72 -2.11
C ILE A 149 12.29 17.37 -2.24
N PHE A 150 11.94 16.42 -1.37
CA PHE A 150 12.41 15.06 -1.41
C PHE A 150 11.28 14.12 -1.84
N VAL A 151 11.63 13.07 -2.55
CA VAL A 151 10.70 12.02 -2.97
C VAL A 151 11.26 10.65 -2.60
N GLU A 152 10.40 9.76 -2.12
CA GLU A 152 10.76 8.36 -1.89
C GLU A 152 10.44 7.53 -3.13
N ARG A 153 11.48 6.91 -3.70
CA ARG A 153 11.35 5.91 -4.78
C ARG A 153 11.95 4.60 -4.31
N SER A 154 11.16 3.53 -4.39
CA SER A 154 11.61 2.17 -4.00
C SER A 154 12.28 2.11 -2.61
N GLY A 155 11.76 2.84 -1.62
CA GLY A 155 12.30 2.81 -0.25
C GLY A 155 13.49 3.74 0.02
N LYS A 156 13.95 4.51 -0.98
CA LYS A 156 15.08 5.43 -0.87
C LYS A 156 14.63 6.87 -1.09
N LEU A 157 15.04 7.75 -0.19
CA LEU A 157 14.79 9.20 -0.28
C LEU A 157 15.77 9.84 -1.26
N GLN A 158 15.27 10.69 -2.16
CA GLN A 158 16.06 11.40 -3.17
C GLN A 158 15.61 12.85 -3.25
N LEU A 159 16.53 13.78 -3.52
CA LEU A 159 16.18 15.17 -3.79
C LEU A 159 15.55 15.24 -5.19
N SER A 160 14.43 15.94 -5.29
CA SER A 160 13.70 16.18 -6.55
C SER A 160 14.19 17.46 -7.22
N ASP A 161 14.13 17.52 -8.54
CA ASP A 161 14.38 18.73 -9.33
C ASP A 161 13.20 19.72 -9.30
N VAL A 162 12.05 19.27 -8.78
CA VAL A 162 10.84 20.08 -8.64
C VAL A 162 10.99 21.02 -7.45
N THR A 163 10.66 22.30 -7.66
CA THR A 163 10.67 23.34 -6.62
C THR A 163 9.47 24.26 -6.74
N PHE A 164 9.05 24.85 -5.63
CA PHE A 164 8.15 26.02 -5.63
C PHE A 164 8.95 27.30 -5.94
N LYS A 165 8.22 28.34 -6.36
CA LYS A 165 8.80 29.67 -6.65
C LYS A 165 9.34 30.33 -5.38
N ASP A 166 8.53 30.34 -4.34
CA ASP A 166 8.81 30.96 -3.04
C ASP A 166 7.86 30.39 -1.97
N GLU A 167 8.07 30.82 -0.73
CA GLU A 167 7.25 30.41 0.42
C GLU A 167 5.76 30.80 0.24
N LYS A 168 5.49 31.95 -0.41
CA LYS A 168 4.12 32.39 -0.68
C LYS A 168 3.41 31.45 -1.65
N HIS A 169 4.12 30.92 -2.64
CA HIS A 169 3.57 29.92 -3.53
C HIS A 169 3.25 28.63 -2.79
N LEU A 170 4.17 28.12 -1.97
CA LEU A 170 3.93 26.93 -1.16
C LEU A 170 2.71 27.10 -0.24
N MET A 171 2.61 28.22 0.47
CA MET A 171 1.47 28.54 1.35
C MET A 171 0.14 28.55 0.61
N ARG A 172 0.06 29.15 -0.59
CA ARG A 172 -1.18 29.14 -1.39
C ARG A 172 -1.62 27.73 -1.80
N ILE A 173 -0.67 26.85 -2.12
CA ILE A 173 -0.98 25.45 -2.44
C ILE A 173 -1.48 24.70 -1.19
N ILE A 174 -0.84 24.93 -0.04
CA ILE A 174 -1.27 24.40 1.25
C ILE A 174 -2.71 24.86 1.56
N ASP A 175 -2.98 26.17 1.50
CA ASP A 175 -4.30 26.75 1.78
C ASP A 175 -5.39 26.17 0.88
N LYS A 176 -5.07 25.97 -0.40
CA LYS A 176 -5.99 25.40 -1.38
C LYS A 176 -6.36 23.95 -1.07
N ILE A 177 -5.36 23.12 -0.74
CA ILE A 177 -5.57 21.72 -0.35
C ILE A 177 -6.46 21.67 0.89
N VAL A 178 -6.13 22.47 1.89
CA VAL A 178 -6.77 22.47 3.20
C VAL A 178 -8.20 23.00 3.11
N SER A 179 -8.44 24.04 2.31
CA SER A 179 -9.77 24.61 2.05
C SER A 179 -10.70 23.62 1.33
N ALA A 180 -10.18 22.84 0.38
CA ALA A 180 -10.97 21.82 -0.32
C ALA A 180 -11.50 20.71 0.61
N VAL A 181 -10.82 20.47 1.75
CA VAL A 181 -11.19 19.48 2.76
C VAL A 181 -11.95 20.11 3.93
N GLY A 182 -12.28 21.41 3.85
CA GLY A 182 -13.01 22.14 4.89
C GLY A 182 -12.21 22.36 6.17
N ARG A 183 -10.88 22.40 6.07
CA ARG A 183 -9.97 22.70 7.18
C ARG A 183 -9.35 24.09 6.98
N ARG A 184 -8.59 24.56 7.97
CA ARG A 184 -7.82 25.81 7.91
C ARG A 184 -6.43 25.59 8.49
N VAL A 185 -5.45 26.33 7.97
CA VAL A 185 -4.09 26.39 8.48
C VAL A 185 -3.63 27.84 8.40
N ASP A 186 -3.19 28.38 9.53
CA ASP A 186 -2.75 29.76 9.67
C ASP A 186 -1.89 29.91 10.93
N GLU A 187 -1.42 31.11 11.26
CA GLU A 187 -0.58 31.34 12.44
C GLU A 187 -1.24 30.91 13.76
N SER A 188 -2.57 30.87 13.84
CA SER A 188 -3.31 30.42 15.04
C SER A 188 -3.44 28.91 15.12
N ASN A 189 -3.50 28.23 13.97
CA ASN A 189 -3.55 26.78 13.83
C ASN A 189 -2.48 26.33 12.81
N PRO A 190 -1.20 26.28 13.23
CA PRO A 190 -0.09 26.22 12.29
C PRO A 190 0.25 24.81 11.81
N TYR A 191 -0.65 23.83 12.01
CA TYR A 191 -0.51 22.48 11.50
C TYR A 191 -1.85 21.90 11.08
N VAL A 192 -1.83 20.98 10.13
CA VAL A 192 -3.04 20.36 9.59
C VAL A 192 -2.75 18.98 9.03
N ASP A 193 -3.65 18.04 9.34
CA ASP A 193 -3.78 16.77 8.64
C ASP A 193 -4.98 16.83 7.69
N ALA A 194 -4.87 16.28 6.50
CA ALA A 194 -5.93 16.25 5.50
C ALA A 194 -5.79 15.04 4.57
N ARG A 195 -6.80 14.87 3.70
CA ARG A 195 -6.81 13.85 2.66
C ARG A 195 -7.03 14.51 1.31
N LEU A 196 -6.14 14.21 0.36
CA LEU A 196 -6.27 14.67 -1.01
C LEU A 196 -7.39 13.89 -1.73
N GLN A 197 -7.84 14.41 -2.87
CA GLN A 197 -8.93 13.81 -3.66
C GLN A 197 -8.59 12.40 -4.18
N ASP A 198 -7.31 12.11 -4.42
CA ASP A 198 -6.79 10.79 -4.82
C ASP A 198 -6.70 9.79 -3.64
N GLY A 199 -7.04 10.23 -2.43
CA GLY A 199 -6.96 9.45 -1.22
C GLY A 199 -5.64 9.53 -0.47
N SER A 200 -4.64 10.23 -1.01
CA SER A 200 -3.32 10.42 -0.40
C SER A 200 -3.42 11.20 0.92
N ARG A 201 -2.56 10.83 1.89
CA ARG A 201 -2.47 11.53 3.18
C ARG A 201 -1.64 12.79 3.00
N PHE A 202 -2.13 13.91 3.50
CA PHE A 202 -1.46 15.20 3.48
C PHE A 202 -1.30 15.71 4.90
N ASN A 203 -0.08 16.08 5.29
CA ASN A 203 0.21 16.80 6.52
C ASN A 203 1.01 18.05 6.19
N ALA A 204 0.71 19.16 6.85
CA ALA A 204 1.50 20.38 6.74
C ALA A 204 1.71 21.06 8.10
N MET A 205 2.85 21.74 8.23
CA MET A 205 3.18 22.65 9.32
C MET A 205 3.68 23.96 8.73
N VAL A 206 3.18 25.09 9.20
CA VAL A 206 3.47 26.43 8.66
C VAL A 206 4.11 27.32 9.73
N PRO A 207 4.73 28.47 9.38
CA PRO A 207 5.22 29.43 10.36
C PRO A 207 4.11 29.85 11.35
N PRO A 208 4.45 30.10 12.64
CA PRO A 208 5.80 30.23 13.19
C PRO A 208 6.46 28.93 13.67
N ILE A 209 5.77 27.78 13.67
CA ILE A 209 6.36 26.51 14.17
C ILE A 209 7.35 25.91 13.17
N ALA A 210 7.14 26.17 11.88
CA ALA A 210 8.03 25.77 10.80
C ALA A 210 9.07 26.89 10.56
N VAL A 211 10.11 26.91 11.39
CA VAL A 211 11.08 28.02 11.51
C VAL A 211 11.79 28.34 10.19
N ASP A 212 12.14 27.32 9.42
CA ASP A 212 12.90 27.45 8.16
C ASP A 212 12.01 27.52 6.90
N GLY A 213 10.68 27.65 7.08
CA GLY A 213 9.67 27.61 6.02
C GLY A 213 8.73 26.42 6.15
N SER A 214 7.60 26.46 5.44
CA SER A 214 6.54 25.47 5.58
C SER A 214 7.00 24.05 5.25
N LEU A 215 6.55 23.11 6.06
CA LEU A 215 6.82 21.68 5.92
C LEU A 215 5.57 20.98 5.40
N VAL A 216 5.71 20.13 4.39
CA VAL A 216 4.62 19.31 3.87
C VAL A 216 5.08 17.86 3.74
N SER A 217 4.26 16.93 4.21
CA SER A 217 4.46 15.49 4.01
C SER A 217 3.24 14.89 3.33
N ILE A 218 3.44 14.30 2.15
CA ILE A 218 2.40 13.59 1.42
C ILE A 218 2.79 12.13 1.30
N ARG A 219 1.95 11.24 1.82
CA ARG A 219 2.06 9.81 1.56
C ARG A 219 1.03 9.42 0.52
N LYS A 220 1.51 9.01 -0.65
CA LYS A 220 0.64 8.67 -1.77
C LYS A 220 -0.18 7.43 -1.45
N PHE A 221 -1.44 7.46 -1.83
CA PHE A 221 -2.29 6.28 -1.80
C PHE A 221 -1.84 5.34 -2.91
N LYS A 222 -1.31 4.16 -2.55
CA LYS A 222 -0.94 3.15 -3.54
C LYS A 222 -2.19 2.39 -3.98
N THR A 223 -2.41 2.37 -5.29
CA THR A 223 -3.43 1.54 -5.95
C THR A 223 -3.01 0.09 -6.11
N ASP A 224 -1.71 -0.20 -6.10
CA ASP A 224 -1.20 -1.56 -6.29
C ASP A 224 -1.41 -2.44 -5.07
N LYS A 225 -2.31 -3.40 -5.25
CA LYS A 225 -2.61 -4.48 -4.32
C LYS A 225 -1.56 -5.58 -4.48
N LEU A 226 -0.63 -5.67 -3.54
CA LEU A 226 0.27 -6.83 -3.48
C LEU A 226 -0.53 -8.06 -3.03
N SER A 227 -0.58 -9.07 -3.90
CA SER A 227 -1.18 -10.37 -3.57
C SER A 227 -0.26 -11.18 -2.66
N ILE A 228 -0.81 -12.24 -2.04
CA ILE A 228 0.00 -13.21 -1.31
C ILE A 228 1.07 -13.82 -2.22
N ASP A 229 0.71 -14.16 -3.46
CA ASP A 229 1.64 -14.74 -4.44
C ASP A 229 2.80 -13.77 -4.73
N ASP A 230 2.54 -12.46 -4.81
CA ASP A 230 3.59 -11.45 -4.98
C ASP A 230 4.52 -11.40 -3.76
N LEU A 231 3.97 -11.45 -2.54
CA LEU A 231 4.78 -11.44 -1.32
C LEU A 231 5.67 -12.69 -1.19
N VAL A 232 5.16 -13.86 -1.59
CA VAL A 232 5.96 -15.10 -1.66
C VAL A 232 7.05 -14.95 -2.71
N ASN A 233 6.73 -14.45 -3.91
CA ASN A 233 7.69 -14.24 -4.99
C ASN A 233 8.79 -13.23 -4.63
N PHE A 234 8.46 -12.21 -3.82
CA PHE A 234 9.43 -11.25 -3.29
C PHE A 234 10.27 -11.81 -2.12
N GLY A 235 9.99 -13.03 -1.67
CA GLY A 235 10.70 -13.67 -0.57
C GLY A 235 10.35 -13.07 0.79
N ALA A 236 9.16 -12.49 0.96
CA ALA A 236 8.70 -11.96 2.24
C ALA A 236 8.41 -13.09 3.25
N PHE A 237 7.94 -14.23 2.76
CA PHE A 237 7.73 -15.50 3.49
C PHE A 237 7.64 -16.65 2.47
N THR A 238 7.65 -17.91 2.92
CA THR A 238 7.61 -19.08 2.03
C THR A 238 6.18 -19.55 1.73
N GLU A 239 6.02 -20.43 0.73
CA GLU A 239 4.72 -21.06 0.44
C GLU A 239 4.16 -21.85 1.62
N GLU A 240 5.01 -22.56 2.38
CA GLU A 240 4.62 -23.32 3.56
C GLU A 240 4.03 -22.41 4.65
N MET A 241 4.67 -21.26 4.88
CA MET A 241 4.16 -20.23 5.78
C MET A 241 2.82 -19.67 5.26
N ALA A 242 2.69 -19.46 3.94
CA ALA A 242 1.46 -18.99 3.31
C ALA A 242 0.29 -19.96 3.50
N VAL A 243 0.54 -21.27 3.34
CA VAL A 243 -0.44 -22.34 3.54
C VAL A 243 -0.92 -22.38 5.00
N TYR A 244 0.01 -22.25 5.96
CA TYR A 244 -0.35 -22.15 7.38
C TYR A 244 -1.22 -20.92 7.67
N LEU A 245 -0.83 -19.75 7.14
CA LEU A 245 -1.56 -18.50 7.33
C LEU A 245 -2.95 -18.54 6.67
N GLN A 246 -3.08 -19.21 5.52
CA GLN A 246 -4.37 -19.46 4.89
C GLN A 246 -5.30 -20.25 5.81
N ALA A 247 -4.82 -21.35 6.39
CA ALA A 247 -5.60 -22.13 7.35
C ALA A 247 -5.97 -21.29 8.59
N ALA A 248 -5.04 -20.50 9.13
CA ALA A 248 -5.29 -19.62 10.26
C ALA A 248 -6.41 -18.60 9.98
N VAL A 249 -6.35 -17.89 8.85
CA VAL A 249 -7.38 -16.90 8.48
C VAL A 249 -8.71 -17.58 8.20
N ALA A 250 -8.72 -18.65 7.40
CA ALA A 250 -9.95 -19.32 6.98
C ALA A 250 -10.67 -20.02 8.13
N THR A 251 -9.94 -20.46 9.16
CA THR A 251 -10.53 -21.02 10.39
C THR A 251 -10.84 -19.98 11.45
N ARG A 252 -10.81 -18.69 11.09
CA ARG A 252 -11.16 -17.56 11.97
C ARG A 252 -10.27 -17.46 13.21
N LEU A 253 -8.97 -17.66 13.08
CA LEU A 253 -8.03 -17.26 14.14
C LEU A 253 -7.88 -15.74 14.17
N ASN A 254 -7.85 -15.16 15.37
CA ASN A 254 -7.56 -13.74 15.56
C ASN A 254 -6.06 -13.49 15.41
N ILE A 255 -5.69 -12.58 14.50
CA ILE A 255 -4.28 -12.37 14.09
C ILE A 255 -3.85 -10.93 14.35
N ILE A 256 -2.71 -10.76 15.01
CA ILE A 256 -2.03 -9.48 15.15
C ILE A 256 -0.80 -9.47 14.24
N VAL A 257 -0.74 -8.51 13.32
CA VAL A 257 0.46 -8.24 12.53
C VAL A 257 1.31 -7.20 13.25
N SER A 258 2.46 -7.61 13.78
CA SER A 258 3.37 -6.80 14.57
C SER A 258 4.60 -6.38 13.76
N GLY A 259 5.15 -5.19 14.01
CA GLY A 259 6.35 -4.72 13.33
C GLY A 259 6.65 -3.22 13.47
N GLY A 260 7.91 -2.84 13.19
CA GLY A 260 8.35 -1.45 13.16
C GLY A 260 7.72 -0.62 12.04
N THR A 261 8.00 0.68 12.02
CA THR A 261 7.57 1.57 10.91
C THR A 261 8.17 1.12 9.58
N GLY A 262 7.37 1.11 8.51
CA GLY A 262 7.82 0.72 7.18
C GLY A 262 8.15 -0.78 7.00
N SER A 263 7.83 -1.62 7.98
CA SER A 263 8.04 -3.08 7.93
C SER A 263 7.07 -3.83 7.00
N GLY A 264 5.97 -3.17 6.58
CA GLY A 264 4.96 -3.77 5.72
C GLY A 264 3.75 -4.35 6.46
N LYS A 265 3.47 -3.99 7.73
CA LYS A 265 2.34 -4.52 8.50
C LYS A 265 1.00 -4.45 7.78
N THR A 266 0.61 -3.25 7.32
CA THR A 266 -0.67 -3.05 6.61
C THR A 266 -0.71 -3.85 5.31
N THR A 267 0.42 -3.94 4.60
CA THR A 267 0.55 -4.77 3.40
C THR A 267 0.34 -6.25 3.71
N THR A 268 0.99 -6.77 4.75
CA THR A 268 0.81 -8.15 5.21
C THR A 268 -0.63 -8.40 5.65
N LEU A 269 -1.24 -7.50 6.42
CA LEU A 269 -2.64 -7.62 6.83
C LEU A 269 -3.58 -7.64 5.61
N ASN A 270 -3.37 -6.74 4.65
CA ASN A 270 -4.17 -6.68 3.43
C ASN A 270 -4.00 -7.90 2.53
N ALA A 271 -2.81 -8.53 2.53
CA ALA A 271 -2.59 -9.78 1.82
C ALA A 271 -3.29 -10.94 2.55
N LEU A 272 -3.17 -11.02 3.88
CA LEU A 272 -3.85 -12.04 4.69
C LEU A 272 -5.38 -11.95 4.59
N SER A 273 -5.93 -10.74 4.48
CA SER A 273 -7.38 -10.56 4.34
C SER A 273 -7.93 -11.18 3.05
N SER A 274 -7.10 -11.43 2.03
CA SER A 274 -7.52 -12.15 0.82
C SER A 274 -7.92 -13.61 1.06
N PHE A 275 -7.55 -14.19 2.21
CA PHE A 275 -7.97 -15.53 2.62
C PHE A 275 -9.32 -15.58 3.34
N ILE A 276 -9.94 -14.42 3.60
CA ILE A 276 -11.29 -14.35 4.16
C ILE A 276 -12.30 -14.72 3.07
N ASP A 277 -13.30 -15.53 3.42
CA ASP A 277 -14.33 -15.98 2.48
C ASP A 277 -15.27 -14.83 2.08
N ASP A 278 -15.72 -14.82 0.82
CA ASP A 278 -16.60 -13.76 0.29
C ASP A 278 -17.99 -13.69 0.95
N SER A 279 -18.40 -14.75 1.65
CA SER A 279 -19.64 -14.78 2.42
C SER A 279 -19.58 -13.99 3.73
N GLU A 280 -18.39 -13.62 4.20
CA GLU A 280 -18.20 -12.94 5.48
C GLU A 280 -18.38 -11.43 5.35
N ARG A 281 -19.12 -10.82 6.28
CA ARG A 281 -19.22 -9.37 6.41
C ARG A 281 -18.05 -8.81 7.21
N ILE A 282 -17.23 -7.98 6.58
CA ILE A 282 -16.03 -7.42 7.18
C ILE A 282 -16.21 -5.92 7.41
N LEU A 283 -15.88 -5.45 8.61
CA LEU A 283 -15.82 -4.02 8.90
C LEU A 283 -14.38 -3.60 9.17
N THR A 284 -13.88 -2.60 8.42
CA THR A 284 -12.56 -2.01 8.66
C THR A 284 -12.68 -0.70 9.42
N ILE A 285 -11.75 -0.46 10.35
CA ILE A 285 -11.65 0.76 11.14
C ILE A 285 -10.21 1.25 11.07
N GLU A 286 -10.00 2.45 10.53
CA GLU A 286 -8.66 2.98 10.29
C GLU A 286 -8.62 4.48 10.62
N ASP A 287 -7.48 5.03 11.03
CA ASP A 287 -7.34 6.49 11.10
C ASP A 287 -7.37 7.13 9.71
N THR A 288 -6.86 6.40 8.74
CA THR A 288 -7.06 6.70 7.32
C THR A 288 -7.01 5.40 6.57
N ALA A 289 -8.02 5.18 5.75
CA ALA A 289 -8.31 3.94 5.06
C ALA A 289 -7.23 3.61 4.04
N GLU A 290 -6.34 2.71 4.42
CA GLU A 290 -5.28 2.12 3.60
C GLU A 290 -5.69 0.71 3.13
N LEU A 291 -6.51 0.00 3.90
CA LEU A 291 -6.93 -1.35 3.57
C LEU A 291 -7.84 -1.38 2.34
N GLN A 292 -7.55 -2.34 1.45
CA GLN A 292 -8.24 -2.56 0.19
C GLN A 292 -8.58 -4.05 0.06
N LEU A 293 -9.55 -4.48 0.85
CA LEU A 293 -10.07 -5.85 0.85
C LEU A 293 -10.75 -6.18 -0.48
N GLN A 294 -10.70 -7.46 -0.88
CA GLN A 294 -11.28 -7.93 -2.15
C GLN A 294 -12.71 -8.45 -2.00
N GLN A 295 -13.13 -8.73 -0.76
CA GLN A 295 -14.42 -9.32 -0.49
C GLN A 295 -15.57 -8.38 -0.87
N THR A 296 -16.70 -8.98 -1.22
CA THR A 296 -17.90 -8.23 -1.61
C THR A 296 -18.50 -7.44 -0.44
N HIS A 297 -18.55 -8.06 0.75
CA HIS A 297 -19.25 -7.48 1.89
C HIS A 297 -18.31 -6.69 2.83
N VAL A 298 -17.73 -5.59 2.35
CA VAL A 298 -16.82 -4.74 3.14
C VAL A 298 -17.45 -3.39 3.51
N GLY A 299 -17.55 -3.09 4.80
CA GLY A 299 -17.88 -1.75 5.31
C GLY A 299 -16.64 -1.06 5.86
N ARG A 300 -16.34 0.16 5.39
CA ARG A 300 -15.12 0.88 5.78
C ARG A 300 -15.48 2.07 6.65
N MET A 301 -14.79 2.22 7.77
CA MET A 301 -14.94 3.33 8.70
C MET A 301 -13.59 3.99 8.95
N GLU A 302 -13.59 5.32 9.00
CA GLU A 302 -12.44 6.12 9.37
C GLU A 302 -12.68 6.86 10.67
N SER A 303 -11.66 6.92 11.53
CA SER A 303 -11.66 7.87 12.64
C SER A 303 -11.56 9.29 12.09
N ARG A 304 -12.06 10.25 12.86
CA ARG A 304 -12.05 11.68 12.49
C ARG A 304 -11.53 12.48 13.67
N PRO A 305 -10.44 13.26 13.51
CA PRO A 305 -10.02 14.18 14.56
C PRO A 305 -11.07 15.28 14.78
N PRO A 306 -11.04 16.00 15.91
CA PRO A 306 -11.92 17.15 16.11
C PRO A 306 -11.68 18.22 15.03
N ASN A 307 -12.70 19.05 14.80
CA ASN A 307 -12.57 20.26 14.00
C ASN A 307 -11.73 21.32 14.73
N VAL A 308 -11.50 22.47 14.08
CA VAL A 308 -10.75 23.61 14.65
C VAL A 308 -11.33 24.16 15.97
N GLU A 309 -12.60 23.88 16.26
CA GLU A 309 -13.27 24.25 17.51
C GLU A 309 -13.16 23.15 18.59
N GLY A 310 -12.41 22.08 18.34
CA GLY A 310 -12.27 20.95 19.26
C GLY A 310 -13.47 20.00 19.29
N LYS A 311 -14.42 20.11 18.35
CA LYS A 311 -15.69 19.36 18.35
C LYS A 311 -15.77 18.31 17.24
N GLY A 312 -16.66 17.34 17.41
CA GLY A 312 -17.02 16.38 16.37
C GLY A 312 -15.96 15.31 16.09
N ALA A 313 -15.03 15.07 17.01
CA ALA A 313 -14.13 13.93 16.94
C ALA A 313 -14.92 12.61 16.93
N VAL A 314 -14.46 11.65 16.15
CA VAL A 314 -14.93 10.26 16.13
C VAL A 314 -13.70 9.39 16.27
N THR A 315 -13.54 8.73 17.42
CA THR A 315 -12.34 7.93 17.70
C THR A 315 -12.43 6.55 17.04
N PRO A 316 -11.30 5.83 16.88
CA PRO A 316 -11.33 4.41 16.50
C PRO A 316 -12.20 3.58 17.45
N ARG A 317 -12.20 3.92 18.74
CA ARG A 317 -13.02 3.30 19.77
C ARG A 317 -14.52 3.52 19.53
N ASP A 318 -14.93 4.72 19.12
CA ASP A 318 -16.33 5.02 18.75
C ASP A 318 -16.77 4.19 17.54
N CYS A 319 -15.92 4.12 16.52
CA CYS A 319 -16.16 3.30 15.32
C CYS A 319 -16.33 1.83 15.70
N LEU A 320 -15.48 1.32 16.59
CA LEU A 320 -15.49 -0.07 17.03
C LEU A 320 -16.74 -0.44 17.82
N LYS A 321 -17.15 0.41 18.77
CA LYS A 321 -18.42 0.24 19.51
C LYS A 321 -19.63 0.25 18.57
N ASN A 322 -19.59 1.06 17.51
CA ASN A 322 -20.66 1.08 16.53
C ASN A 322 -20.63 -0.17 15.63
N ALA A 323 -19.44 -0.62 15.23
CA ALA A 323 -19.24 -1.82 14.42
C ALA A 323 -19.89 -3.06 15.03
N LEU A 324 -19.81 -3.22 16.37
CA LEU A 324 -20.45 -4.33 17.09
C LEU A 324 -21.97 -4.42 16.90
N ARG A 325 -22.64 -3.32 16.50
CA ARG A 325 -24.09 -3.29 16.22
C ARG A 325 -24.43 -3.52 14.75
N MET A 326 -23.43 -3.61 13.90
CA MET A 326 -23.58 -3.71 12.45
C MET A 326 -23.53 -5.16 11.94
N ARG A 327 -23.62 -6.14 12.85
CA ARG A 327 -23.53 -7.58 12.57
C ARG A 327 -22.33 -7.97 11.69
N PRO A 328 -21.08 -7.59 12.05
CA PRO A 328 -19.91 -8.07 11.35
C PRO A 328 -19.67 -9.56 11.65
N ASP A 329 -19.11 -10.29 10.69
CA ASP A 329 -18.41 -11.55 10.96
C ASP A 329 -17.01 -11.26 11.52
N ARG A 330 -16.34 -10.25 10.95
CA ARG A 330 -14.97 -9.84 11.33
C ARG A 330 -14.85 -8.34 11.46
N ILE A 331 -14.05 -7.91 12.44
CA ILE A 331 -13.65 -6.51 12.57
C ILE A 331 -12.13 -6.44 12.36
N ILE A 332 -11.71 -5.58 11.43
CA ILE A 332 -10.31 -5.33 11.15
C ILE A 332 -9.98 -3.91 11.55
N VAL A 333 -9.11 -3.76 12.54
CA VAL A 333 -8.59 -2.46 12.94
C VAL A 333 -7.26 -2.26 12.23
N GLY A 334 -7.15 -1.23 11.39
CA GLY A 334 -5.93 -1.01 10.58
C GLY A 334 -4.68 -0.92 11.45
N GLU A 335 -4.78 -0.25 12.59
CA GLU A 335 -3.72 -0.21 13.59
C GLU A 335 -4.31 0.09 14.98
N THR A 336 -3.88 -0.66 15.98
CA THR A 336 -4.24 -0.41 17.38
C THR A 336 -3.12 0.36 18.09
N ARG A 337 -3.47 1.51 18.68
CA ARG A 337 -2.56 2.45 19.33
C ARG A 337 -3.00 2.88 20.73
N GLY A 338 -4.25 2.66 21.11
CA GLY A 338 -4.80 3.24 22.33
C GLY A 338 -5.96 2.48 22.94
N GLU A 339 -6.92 3.26 23.45
CA GLU A 339 -8.04 2.78 24.27
C GLU A 339 -9.00 1.82 23.55
N GLU A 340 -9.02 1.82 22.21
CA GLU A 340 -9.79 0.87 21.41
C GLU A 340 -9.36 -0.58 21.60
N VAL A 341 -8.17 -0.83 22.17
CA VAL A 341 -7.63 -2.18 22.42
C VAL A 341 -8.60 -3.04 23.23
N ILE A 342 -9.30 -2.46 24.22
CA ILE A 342 -10.16 -3.22 25.12
C ILE A 342 -11.40 -3.70 24.39
N ASP A 343 -12.08 -2.79 23.69
CA ASP A 343 -13.25 -3.10 22.86
C ASP A 343 -12.87 -4.09 21.74
N MET A 344 -11.63 -4.02 21.23
CA MET A 344 -11.12 -4.91 20.17
C MET A 344 -10.87 -6.32 20.68
N LEU A 345 -10.19 -6.47 21.83
CA LEU A 345 -10.01 -7.76 22.49
C LEU A 345 -11.34 -8.36 22.95
N GLN A 346 -12.29 -7.53 23.36
CA GLN A 346 -13.66 -7.98 23.66
C GLN A 346 -14.36 -8.51 22.41
N ALA A 347 -14.31 -7.78 21.28
CA ALA A 347 -14.88 -8.23 20.02
C ALA A 347 -14.31 -9.59 19.60
N MET A 348 -12.99 -9.74 19.67
CA MET A 348 -12.25 -10.98 19.38
C MET A 348 -12.69 -12.17 20.25
N ASN A 349 -13.13 -11.91 21.48
CA ASN A 349 -13.64 -12.91 22.41
C ASN A 349 -15.16 -13.16 22.28
N THR A 350 -15.91 -12.27 21.61
CA THR A 350 -17.37 -12.25 21.66
C THR A 350 -18.00 -12.29 20.26
N GLY A 351 -17.79 -13.39 19.55
CA GLY A 351 -18.53 -13.71 18.33
C GLY A 351 -18.07 -12.96 17.07
N HIS A 352 -16.92 -12.29 17.13
CA HIS A 352 -16.27 -11.65 15.98
C HIS A 352 -14.88 -12.26 15.74
N ASP A 353 -14.82 -13.58 15.77
CA ASP A 353 -13.60 -14.36 15.55
C ASP A 353 -13.02 -14.10 14.16
N GLY A 354 -11.72 -14.32 14.00
CA GLY A 354 -11.03 -14.04 12.74
C GLY A 354 -10.75 -12.56 12.51
N SER A 355 -10.91 -11.74 13.55
CA SER A 355 -10.57 -10.32 13.56
C SER A 355 -9.04 -10.13 13.47
N MET A 356 -8.63 -9.00 12.89
CA MET A 356 -7.21 -8.71 12.68
C MET A 356 -6.87 -7.27 13.04
N THR A 357 -5.64 -7.06 13.50
CA THR A 357 -5.10 -5.70 13.68
C THR A 357 -3.61 -5.64 13.42
N THR A 358 -3.08 -4.42 13.25
CA THR A 358 -1.64 -4.19 13.29
C THR A 358 -1.20 -3.48 14.57
N ILE A 359 0.02 -3.77 15.02
CA ILE A 359 0.62 -3.14 16.20
C ILE A 359 2.10 -2.82 15.97
N HIS A 360 2.58 -1.72 16.54
CA HIS A 360 4.02 -1.42 16.56
C HIS A 360 4.73 -2.14 17.70
N ALA A 361 5.53 -3.15 17.34
CA ALA A 361 6.40 -3.85 18.27
C ALA A 361 7.60 -4.47 17.53
N ASN A 362 8.68 -4.70 18.27
CA ASN A 362 9.94 -5.24 17.74
C ASN A 362 9.99 -6.77 17.77
N SER A 363 9.10 -7.40 18.53
CA SER A 363 8.95 -8.85 18.63
C SER A 363 7.50 -9.21 19.00
N ALA A 364 7.15 -10.50 18.88
CA ALA A 364 5.84 -10.98 19.28
C ALA A 364 5.58 -10.76 20.79
N ARG A 365 6.61 -10.97 21.62
CA ARG A 365 6.53 -10.73 23.07
C ARG A 365 6.35 -9.24 23.39
N ASP A 366 7.06 -8.35 22.70
CA ASP A 366 6.84 -6.90 22.84
C ASP A 366 5.43 -6.50 22.40
N GLY A 367 4.88 -7.17 21.38
CA GLY A 367 3.49 -6.98 20.93
C GLY A 367 2.49 -7.25 22.06
N VAL A 368 2.68 -8.33 22.80
CA VAL A 368 1.88 -8.63 24.00
C VAL A 368 2.05 -7.54 25.05
N SER A 369 3.28 -7.15 25.39
CA SER A 369 3.52 -6.07 26.36
C SER A 369 2.92 -4.72 25.93
N ARG A 370 2.85 -4.44 24.62
CA ARG A 370 2.17 -3.25 24.09
C ARG A 370 0.67 -3.31 24.31
N LEU A 371 0.03 -4.46 24.11
CA LEU A 371 -1.39 -4.65 24.45
C LEU A 371 -1.63 -4.40 25.95
N GLU A 372 -0.77 -4.96 26.83
CA GLU A 372 -0.84 -4.72 28.27
C GLU A 372 -0.79 -3.23 28.61
N ASN A 373 0.17 -2.50 28.03
CA ASN A 373 0.31 -1.06 28.25
C ASN A 373 -0.90 -0.26 27.73
N MET A 374 -1.44 -0.60 26.56
CA MET A 374 -2.62 0.10 26.01
C MET A 374 -3.86 -0.12 26.88
N ILE A 375 -4.04 -1.31 27.45
CA ILE A 375 -5.12 -1.59 28.40
C ILE A 375 -4.95 -0.74 29.66
N ALA A 376 -3.73 -0.67 30.21
CA ALA A 376 -3.43 0.15 31.38
C ALA A 376 -3.70 1.66 31.11
N MET A 377 -3.35 2.15 29.91
CA MET A 377 -3.59 3.54 29.51
C MET A 377 -5.07 3.89 29.31
N ALA A 378 -5.93 2.89 29.04
CA ALA A 378 -7.36 3.10 28.87
C ALA A 378 -8.10 3.44 30.19
N GLY A 379 -7.38 3.49 31.32
CA GLY A 379 -7.90 3.92 32.62
C GLY A 379 -8.80 2.90 33.31
N ILE A 380 -8.83 1.65 32.84
CA ILE A 380 -9.55 0.56 33.50
C ILE A 380 -8.63 -0.11 34.51
N GLU A 381 -8.97 -0.01 35.80
CA GLU A 381 -8.28 -0.78 36.84
C GLU A 381 -8.63 -2.26 36.70
N MET A 382 -7.72 -3.03 36.10
CA MET A 382 -7.83 -4.46 35.93
C MET A 382 -6.61 -5.16 36.54
N PRO A 383 -6.79 -6.21 37.37
CA PRO A 383 -5.65 -7.00 37.84
C PRO A 383 -4.85 -7.56 36.67
N LEU A 384 -3.51 -7.55 36.78
CA LEU A 384 -2.59 -7.97 35.72
C LEU A 384 -2.94 -9.36 35.14
N LYS A 385 -3.30 -10.30 36.02
CA LYS A 385 -3.72 -11.65 35.62
C LYS A 385 -4.98 -11.64 34.76
N ALA A 386 -5.97 -10.81 35.07
CA ALA A 386 -7.20 -10.70 34.29
C ALA A 386 -6.93 -10.08 32.92
N MET A 387 -6.08 -9.06 32.85
CA MET A 387 -5.65 -8.44 31.60
C MET A 387 -4.94 -9.44 30.69
N ARG A 388 -3.99 -10.19 31.23
CA ARG A 388 -3.28 -11.24 30.47
C ARG A 388 -4.20 -12.37 30.03
N SER A 389 -5.18 -12.74 30.86
CA SER A 389 -6.21 -13.70 30.51
C SER A 389 -7.06 -13.22 29.34
N GLN A 390 -7.41 -11.94 29.31
CA GLN A 390 -8.15 -11.34 28.21
C GLN A 390 -7.33 -11.33 26.90
N ILE A 391 -6.04 -10.99 26.96
CA ILE A 391 -5.15 -11.01 25.79
C ILE A 391 -4.98 -12.44 25.27
N SER A 392 -4.67 -13.40 26.16
CA SER A 392 -4.38 -14.79 25.77
C SER A 392 -5.59 -15.55 25.23
N SER A 393 -6.79 -15.21 25.68
CA SER A 393 -8.04 -15.75 25.12
C SER A 393 -8.39 -15.16 23.76
N ALA A 394 -8.17 -13.85 23.59
CA ALA A 394 -8.55 -13.13 22.37
C ALA A 394 -7.59 -13.37 21.21
N VAL A 395 -6.28 -13.33 21.45
CA VAL A 395 -5.26 -13.38 20.40
C VAL A 395 -4.82 -14.80 20.16
N ASN A 396 -4.86 -15.27 18.91
CA ASN A 396 -4.41 -16.62 18.56
C ASN A 396 -3.02 -16.63 17.91
N LEU A 397 -2.74 -15.63 17.08
CA LEU A 397 -1.52 -15.58 16.28
C LEU A 397 -0.91 -14.18 16.26
N ILE A 398 0.41 -14.11 16.39
CA ILE A 398 1.20 -12.91 16.14
C ILE A 398 2.15 -13.16 14.97
N VAL A 399 2.00 -12.35 13.93
CA VAL A 399 2.83 -12.35 12.73
C VAL A 399 3.79 -11.17 12.79
N GLN A 400 5.09 -11.43 12.90
CA GLN A 400 6.10 -10.38 13.00
C GLN A 400 6.64 -10.03 11.61
N ALA A 401 6.41 -8.80 11.16
CA ALA A 401 7.02 -8.22 9.96
C ALA A 401 8.21 -7.32 10.35
N SER A 402 9.27 -7.32 9.55
CA SER A 402 10.44 -6.47 9.76
C SER A 402 11.01 -5.95 8.44
N ARG A 403 11.43 -4.68 8.43
CA ARG A 403 12.31 -4.12 7.40
C ARG A 403 13.75 -4.40 7.85
N LEU A 404 14.50 -5.15 7.06
CA LEU A 404 15.89 -5.50 7.38
C LEU A 404 16.86 -4.40 6.87
N GLN A 405 18.14 -4.50 7.23
CA GLN A 405 19.14 -3.47 6.91
C GLN A 405 19.34 -3.26 5.40
N ASP A 406 19.14 -4.30 4.59
CA ASP A 406 19.20 -4.23 3.14
C ASP A 406 17.94 -3.62 2.49
N GLY A 407 16.98 -3.18 3.31
CA GLY A 407 15.70 -2.61 2.88
C GLY A 407 14.63 -3.65 2.57
N SER A 408 14.96 -4.94 2.53
CA SER A 408 13.98 -6.01 2.31
C SER A 408 12.97 -6.09 3.45
N ARG A 409 11.73 -6.44 3.13
CA ARG A 409 10.66 -6.65 4.11
C ARG A 409 10.40 -8.15 4.21
N ARG A 410 10.52 -8.71 5.42
CA ARG A 410 10.33 -10.15 5.67
C ARG A 410 9.46 -10.39 6.90
N MET A 411 8.71 -11.46 6.87
CA MET A 411 7.97 -12.00 8.01
C MET A 411 8.92 -12.79 8.89
N THR A 412 9.51 -12.14 9.89
CA THR A 412 10.61 -12.71 10.66
C THR A 412 10.18 -13.76 11.69
N SER A 413 8.90 -13.78 12.07
CA SER A 413 8.37 -14.77 13.01
C SER A 413 6.86 -14.95 12.82
N ILE A 414 6.39 -16.19 13.03
CA ILE A 414 4.98 -16.51 13.23
C ILE A 414 4.88 -17.23 14.58
N THR A 415 4.19 -16.62 15.53
CA THR A 415 4.07 -17.10 16.91
C THR A 415 2.62 -17.29 17.30
N GLU A 416 2.27 -18.47 17.78
CA GLU A 416 0.94 -18.74 18.36
C GLU A 416 0.90 -18.37 19.84
N ILE A 417 -0.26 -17.92 20.31
CA ILE A 417 -0.58 -17.81 21.74
C ILE A 417 -1.28 -19.10 22.17
N THR A 418 -0.71 -19.80 23.14
CA THR A 418 -1.21 -21.13 23.56
C THR A 418 -2.01 -21.08 24.86
N GLY A 419 -2.09 -19.92 25.51
CA GLY A 419 -2.83 -19.69 26.74
C GLY A 419 -1.98 -19.01 27.80
N MET A 420 -2.10 -19.44 29.05
CA MET A 420 -1.34 -18.92 30.18
C MET A 420 -0.79 -20.02 31.07
N GLU A 421 0.42 -19.80 31.57
CA GLU A 421 1.03 -20.57 32.65
C GLU A 421 1.22 -19.64 33.86
N GLY A 422 0.35 -19.80 34.87
CA GLY A 422 0.29 -18.90 36.02
C GLY A 422 -0.13 -17.48 35.60
N GLU A 423 0.82 -16.54 35.62
CA GLU A 423 0.62 -15.14 35.19
C GLU A 423 1.34 -14.81 33.88
N VAL A 424 1.95 -15.79 33.21
CA VAL A 424 2.71 -15.57 31.98
C VAL A 424 1.89 -16.08 30.80
N ILE A 425 1.74 -15.25 29.76
CA ILE A 425 1.14 -15.68 28.49
C ILE A 425 2.12 -16.64 27.80
N SER A 426 1.66 -17.88 27.57
CA SER A 426 2.43 -18.91 26.91
C SER A 426 2.33 -18.75 25.40
N MET A 427 3.45 -18.94 24.71
CA MET A 427 3.59 -18.67 23.28
C MET A 427 4.50 -19.72 22.65
N GLN A 428 4.21 -20.12 21.42
CA GLN A 428 5.09 -21.00 20.64
C GLN A 428 5.39 -20.41 19.26
N GLU A 429 6.67 -20.25 18.95
CA GLU A 429 7.10 -19.81 17.62
C GLU A 429 7.09 -21.02 16.68
N LEU A 430 6.37 -20.92 15.57
CA LEU A 430 6.28 -21.97 14.56
C LEU A 430 7.29 -21.78 13.43
N PHE A 431 7.46 -20.54 12.99
CA PHE A 431 8.32 -20.17 11.88
C PHE A 431 9.16 -18.97 12.27
N ARG A 432 10.41 -18.94 11.79
CA ARG A 432 11.31 -17.81 11.98
C ARG A 432 12.22 -17.61 10.77
N PHE A 433 12.68 -16.37 10.61
CA PHE A 433 13.71 -16.05 9.64
C PHE A 433 15.10 -16.10 10.29
N GLN A 434 15.96 -16.99 9.81
CA GLN A 434 17.34 -17.13 10.28
C GLN A 434 18.31 -16.44 9.33
N ARG A 435 19.02 -15.44 9.84
CA ARG A 435 20.10 -14.77 9.12
C ARG A 435 21.38 -15.60 9.23
N VAL A 436 22.05 -15.82 8.11
CA VAL A 436 23.30 -16.59 8.05
C VAL A 436 24.50 -15.75 7.63
N GLY A 437 24.29 -14.58 7.02
CA GLY A 437 25.36 -13.68 6.65
C GLY A 437 24.92 -12.50 5.79
N LEU A 438 25.89 -11.85 5.17
CA LEU A 438 25.71 -10.75 4.21
C LEU A 438 26.48 -11.08 2.93
N THR A 439 25.96 -10.67 1.77
CA THR A 439 26.73 -10.64 0.52
C THR A 439 27.73 -9.47 0.55
N PRO A 440 28.75 -9.45 -0.34
CA PRO A 440 29.66 -8.31 -0.47
C PRO A 440 28.96 -6.96 -0.73
N GLU A 441 27.77 -6.98 -1.32
CA GLU A 441 26.91 -5.81 -1.59
C GLU A 441 25.97 -5.47 -0.42
N ASN A 442 26.24 -5.97 0.79
CA ASN A 442 25.43 -5.79 2.00
C ASN A 442 23.98 -6.32 1.90
N LYS A 443 23.69 -7.27 1.00
CA LYS A 443 22.38 -7.95 0.99
C LYS A 443 22.33 -9.04 2.03
N ILE A 444 21.18 -9.24 2.69
CA ILE A 444 21.04 -10.24 3.75
C ILE A 444 20.86 -11.63 3.14
N ILE A 445 21.76 -12.53 3.54
CA ILE A 445 21.66 -13.97 3.29
C ILE A 445 20.98 -14.60 4.52
N GLY A 446 19.87 -15.30 4.28
CA GLY A 446 19.12 -16.00 5.31
C GLY A 446 18.01 -16.82 4.69
N HIS A 447 17.42 -17.68 5.51
CA HIS A 447 16.34 -18.58 5.11
C HIS A 447 15.25 -18.59 6.18
N PHE A 448 14.03 -18.94 5.78
CA PHE A 448 12.96 -19.24 6.73
C PHE A 448 13.11 -20.69 7.18
N THR A 449 12.80 -20.95 8.45
CA THR A 449 12.87 -22.28 9.03
C THR A 449 11.73 -22.45 10.02
N ALA A 450 11.10 -23.62 10.00
CA ALA A 450 10.18 -24.01 11.06
C ALA A 450 10.94 -24.42 12.32
N THR A 451 10.28 -24.38 13.47
CA THR A 451 10.90 -24.71 14.76
C THR A 451 10.79 -26.19 15.15
N GLY A 452 10.10 -27.01 14.35
CA GLY A 452 9.77 -28.40 14.69
C GLY A 452 8.50 -28.56 15.54
N VAL A 453 7.92 -27.45 16.01
CA VAL A 453 6.69 -27.46 16.81
C VAL A 453 5.47 -27.52 15.89
N ARG A 454 4.51 -28.40 16.22
CA ARG A 454 3.22 -28.47 15.51
C ARG A 454 2.27 -27.40 16.05
N SER A 455 1.42 -26.88 15.17
CA SER A 455 0.40 -25.90 15.53
C SER A 455 -0.52 -26.40 16.64
N ASN A 456 -0.75 -25.54 17.63
CA ASN A 456 -1.73 -25.75 18.68
C ASN A 456 -3.18 -25.77 18.12
N TYR A 457 -3.38 -25.24 16.91
CA TYR A 457 -4.66 -25.18 16.21
C TYR A 457 -4.84 -26.27 15.14
N ALA A 458 -3.94 -27.26 15.06
CA ALA A 458 -3.98 -28.30 14.03
C ALA A 458 -5.32 -29.06 13.95
N GLU A 459 -5.91 -29.42 15.09
CA GLU A 459 -7.23 -30.08 15.13
C GLU A 459 -8.35 -29.17 14.63
N ARG A 460 -8.31 -27.87 14.98
CA ARG A 460 -9.27 -26.87 14.46
C ARG A 460 -9.16 -26.76 12.94
N PHE A 461 -7.93 -26.68 12.41
CA PHE A 461 -7.71 -26.65 10.96
C PHE A 461 -8.32 -27.86 10.28
N LYS A 462 -8.04 -29.07 10.79
CA LYS A 462 -8.56 -30.31 10.25
C LYS A 462 -10.09 -30.38 10.28
N MET A 463 -10.73 -29.96 11.38
CA MET A 463 -12.19 -29.91 11.49
C MET A 463 -12.85 -28.98 10.47
N TRP A 464 -12.12 -27.95 10.03
CA TRP A 464 -12.57 -26.98 9.03
C TRP A 464 -12.12 -27.35 7.60
N GLY A 465 -11.54 -28.55 7.41
CA GLY A 465 -11.13 -29.05 6.10
C GLY A 465 -9.73 -28.61 5.65
N TYR A 466 -8.93 -28.03 6.54
CA TYR A 466 -7.53 -27.67 6.30
C TYR A 466 -6.60 -28.69 6.94
N ASP A 467 -6.24 -29.74 6.20
CA ASP A 467 -5.29 -30.77 6.66
C ASP A 467 -3.87 -30.38 6.25
N LEU A 468 -3.14 -29.75 7.18
CA LEU A 468 -1.80 -29.24 6.92
C LEU A 468 -0.76 -30.37 6.97
N PRO A 469 0.09 -30.53 5.94
CA PRO A 469 1.06 -31.61 5.93
C PRO A 469 2.14 -31.40 7.01
N PRO A 470 2.56 -32.45 7.74
CA PRO A 470 3.57 -32.31 8.81
C PRO A 470 4.90 -31.69 8.35
N SER A 471 5.22 -31.83 7.06
CA SER A 471 6.45 -31.31 6.45
C SER A 471 6.59 -29.80 6.55
N ILE A 472 5.49 -29.03 6.68
CA ILE A 472 5.59 -27.58 6.86
C ILE A 472 6.24 -27.18 8.18
N TYR A 473 6.23 -28.08 9.17
CA TYR A 473 6.83 -27.85 10.50
C TYR A 473 8.26 -28.37 10.59
N GLU A 474 8.79 -28.99 9.54
CA GLU A 474 10.16 -29.51 9.55
C GLU A 474 11.18 -28.37 9.46
N PRO A 475 12.19 -28.34 10.35
CA PRO A 475 13.26 -27.36 10.26
C PRO A 475 13.99 -27.43 8.92
N PHE A 476 14.48 -26.27 8.47
CA PHE A 476 15.27 -26.17 7.25
C PHE A 476 16.50 -27.08 7.32
N ASN A 477 16.58 -28.04 6.39
CA ASN A 477 17.61 -29.06 6.33
C ASN A 477 18.61 -28.84 5.19
N GLY A 478 18.92 -27.59 4.77
CA GLY A 478 20.08 -27.24 3.93
C GLY A 478 20.25 -27.91 2.55
N ASN A 479 19.38 -28.84 2.16
CA ASN A 479 19.57 -29.79 1.06
C ASN A 479 18.67 -29.51 -0.17
N HIS A 480 18.16 -28.28 -0.32
CA HIS A 480 17.41 -27.86 -1.50
C HIS A 480 17.91 -26.53 -2.05
#